data_AF-A0A165RUK2-F1
#
_entry.id   AF-A0A165RUK2-F1
#
_cell.length_a   1.000
_cell.length_b   1.000
_cell.length_c   1.000
_cell.angle_alpha   90.00
_cell.angle_beta   90.00
_cell.angle_gamma   90.00
#
_symmetry.space_group_name_H-M   'P 1'
#
loop_
_entity.id
_entity.type
_entity.pdbx_description
1 polymer ?
#
loop_
_entity_poly.entity_id
_entity_poly.type
_entity_poly.pdbx_seq_one_letter_code
_entity_poly.pdbx_strand_id
1 'polypeptide(L)'
;MSVMGFTAPVWGLASSADVDPSTAQALVKIAALLVTGLSVHVSLSPPNPPAPPKVRLAAARKTFFERCVRWVTFCSKMMVWIGTILDILATTSLAFPSVSFAPLMSSLLCPSHKALPYPESPPHSSLLTASPLLLLGALATLFGAVLRLACFRALGPLFTFELAITPSHSLVTTGPYAWVRHPSYTGIYLTLLGASAVGLAPGAWLRECALRFGACAASIGRSVNATVADNTSWSVHAESIVSTPEFVVAFPARACVHVSGLGVGTALAWLVLAFWSAKVAYALQSTNKRLRTEDTELRNAFGAVWDDYAERTRWRLLPGVF
;
A
#
# COMPACT_ATOMS: atom_id res chain seq x y z
N MET A 1 -66.92 12.16 -22.54
CA MET A 1 -65.64 12.89 -22.40
C MET A 1 -64.95 12.36 -21.14
N SER A 2 -64.10 11.34 -21.28
CA SER A 2 -63.22 10.86 -20.21
C SER A 2 -61.85 11.48 -20.39
N VAL A 3 -61.36 12.21 -19.40
CA VAL A 3 -59.97 12.67 -19.34
C VAL A 3 -59.24 11.75 -18.37
N MET A 4 -58.38 10.89 -18.92
CA MET A 4 -57.41 10.11 -18.14
C MET A 4 -56.40 11.06 -17.50
N GLY A 5 -56.40 11.14 -16.16
CA GLY A 5 -55.32 11.77 -15.42
C GLY A 5 -54.12 10.85 -15.34
N PHE A 6 -53.11 11.10 -16.17
CA PHE A 6 -51.78 10.51 -16.03
C PHE A 6 -51.08 11.16 -14.82
N THR A 7 -50.95 10.43 -13.71
CA THR A 7 -50.00 10.79 -12.64
C THR A 7 -48.62 10.25 -13.05
N ALA A 8 -47.74 11.14 -13.50
CA ALA A 8 -46.33 10.80 -13.73
C ALA A 8 -45.65 10.48 -12.38
N PRO A 9 -44.74 9.48 -12.31
CA PRO A 9 -43.92 9.28 -11.13
C PRO A 9 -42.97 10.46 -11.01
N VAL A 10 -43.09 11.20 -9.91
CA VAL A 10 -42.11 12.20 -9.50
C VAL A 10 -40.81 11.45 -9.21
N TRP A 11 -39.88 11.46 -10.17
CA TRP A 11 -38.49 11.11 -9.91
C TRP A 11 -37.95 12.17 -8.95
N GLY A 12 -38.11 11.91 -7.65
CA GLY A 12 -37.46 12.67 -6.60
C GLY A 12 -35.95 12.55 -6.80
N LEU A 13 -35.37 13.54 -7.48
CA LEU A 13 -33.95 13.82 -7.39
C LEU A 13 -33.68 14.07 -5.91
N ALA A 14 -33.08 13.09 -5.24
CA ALA A 14 -32.61 13.23 -3.88
C ALA A 14 -31.81 14.52 -3.81
N SER A 15 -32.29 15.48 -3.00
CA SER A 15 -31.56 16.72 -2.77
C SER A 15 -30.17 16.35 -2.27
N SER A 16 -29.15 17.08 -2.72
CA SER A 16 -27.75 16.86 -2.41
C SER A 16 -27.38 17.04 -0.91
N ALA A 17 -28.37 17.06 -0.01
CA ALA A 17 -28.23 17.42 1.40
C ALA A 17 -28.30 16.23 2.39
N ASP A 18 -28.76 15.04 1.98
CA ASP A 18 -28.94 13.90 2.90
C ASP A 18 -28.06 12.69 2.54
N VAL A 19 -26.78 12.91 2.24
CA VAL A 19 -25.82 11.79 2.16
C VAL A 19 -25.45 11.40 3.58
N ASP A 20 -25.82 10.19 3.99
CA ASP A 20 -25.42 9.63 5.29
C ASP A 20 -23.90 9.81 5.50
N PRO A 21 -23.45 10.30 6.68
CA PRO A 21 -22.03 10.55 6.93
C PRO A 21 -21.11 9.36 6.65
N SER A 22 -21.60 8.12 6.83
CA SER A 22 -20.80 6.93 6.53
C SER A 22 -20.65 6.70 5.02
N THR A 23 -21.68 6.99 4.23
CA THR A 23 -21.63 6.98 2.76
C THR A 23 -20.67 8.05 2.24
N ALA A 24 -20.69 9.26 2.82
CA ALA A 24 -19.76 10.32 2.45
C ALA A 24 -18.29 9.90 2.69
N GLN A 25 -17.99 9.30 3.85
CA GLN A 25 -16.65 8.77 4.16
C GLN A 25 -16.23 7.64 3.21
N ALA A 26 -17.16 6.75 2.85
CA ALA A 26 -16.91 5.68 1.90
C ALA A 26 -16.56 6.23 0.51
N LEU A 27 -17.26 7.26 0.04
CA LEU A 27 -16.97 7.91 -1.25
C LEU A 27 -15.59 8.57 -1.26
N VAL A 28 -15.21 9.26 -0.18
CA VAL A 28 -13.86 9.85 -0.04
C VAL A 28 -12.79 8.76 -0.08
N LYS A 29 -13.01 7.65 0.63
CA LYS A 29 -12.09 6.50 0.62
C LYS A 29 -11.98 5.89 -0.79
N ILE A 30 -13.09 5.65 -1.47
CA ILE A 30 -13.12 5.10 -2.83
C ILE A 30 -12.36 6.03 -3.80
N ALA A 31 -12.59 7.34 -3.72
CA ALA A 31 -11.85 8.31 -4.52
C ALA A 31 -10.34 8.25 -4.24
N ALA A 32 -9.92 8.20 -2.97
CA ALA A 32 -8.51 8.07 -2.59
C ALA A 32 -7.86 6.76 -3.10
N LEU A 33 -8.60 5.64 -3.07
CA LEU A 33 -8.15 4.35 -3.59
C LEU A 33 -7.98 4.38 -5.12
N LEU A 34 -8.94 4.99 -5.84
CA LEU A 34 -8.85 5.17 -7.29
C LEU A 34 -7.66 6.07 -7.68
N VAL A 35 -7.49 7.19 -6.98
CA VAL A 35 -6.34 8.08 -7.16
C VAL A 35 -5.03 7.31 -6.93
N THR A 36 -4.97 6.47 -5.90
CA THR A 36 -3.79 5.63 -5.62
C THR A 36 -3.50 4.65 -6.76
N GLY A 37 -4.52 3.90 -7.22
CA GLY A 37 -4.39 2.94 -8.31
C GLY A 37 -3.93 3.59 -9.62
N LEU A 38 -4.55 4.70 -10.00
CA LEU A 38 -4.19 5.47 -11.20
C LEU A 38 -2.79 6.09 -11.08
N SER A 39 -2.48 6.70 -9.95
CA SER A 39 -1.18 7.34 -9.69
C SER A 39 -0.03 6.34 -9.78
N VAL A 40 -0.17 5.18 -9.12
CA VAL A 40 0.80 4.09 -9.23
C VAL A 40 0.90 3.57 -10.66
N HIS A 41 -0.23 3.43 -11.36
CA HIS A 41 -0.23 2.95 -12.74
C HIS A 41 0.59 3.84 -13.66
N VAL A 42 0.33 5.15 -13.65
CA VAL A 42 1.02 6.10 -14.55
C VAL A 42 2.48 6.31 -14.14
N SER A 43 2.76 6.35 -12.83
CA SER A 43 4.11 6.47 -12.26
C SER A 43 5.02 5.30 -12.66
N LEU A 44 4.47 4.08 -12.69
CA LEU A 44 5.22 2.84 -13.00
C LEU A 44 5.13 2.41 -14.46
N SER A 45 4.52 3.19 -15.33
CA SER A 45 4.43 2.87 -16.76
C SER A 45 5.51 3.63 -17.52
N PRO A 46 6.43 2.93 -18.23
CA PRO A 46 7.51 3.59 -18.93
C PRO A 46 6.94 4.45 -20.09
N PRO A 47 7.37 5.71 -20.23
CA PRO A 47 6.91 6.58 -21.32
C PRO A 47 7.48 6.17 -22.69
N ASN A 48 8.62 5.46 -22.69
CA ASN A 48 9.35 5.05 -23.87
C ASN A 48 9.58 3.54 -23.90
N PRO A 49 9.80 2.94 -25.08
CA PRO A 49 10.22 1.55 -25.20
C PRO A 49 11.55 1.28 -24.46
N PRO A 50 11.86 0.02 -24.14
CA PRO A 50 13.14 -0.35 -23.51
C PRO A 50 14.33 0.15 -24.34
N ALA A 51 15.37 0.64 -23.67
CA ALA A 51 16.62 0.98 -24.35
C ALA A 51 17.19 -0.26 -25.08
N PRO A 52 17.74 -0.13 -26.30
CA PRO A 52 18.39 -1.24 -26.99
C PRO A 52 19.53 -1.86 -26.15
N PRO A 53 19.73 -3.19 -26.15
CA PRO A 53 20.75 -3.83 -25.32
C PRO A 53 22.18 -3.30 -25.49
N LYS A 54 22.52 -2.76 -26.67
CA LYS A 54 23.85 -2.23 -27.01
C LYS A 54 24.18 -0.91 -26.32
N VAL A 55 23.18 -0.10 -25.99
CA VAL A 55 23.36 1.24 -25.36
C VAL A 55 23.12 1.20 -23.84
N ARG A 56 22.71 0.04 -23.31
CA ARG A 56 22.58 -0.17 -21.87
C ARG A 56 23.97 -0.29 -21.26
N LEU A 57 24.15 0.33 -20.10
CA LEU A 57 25.41 0.30 -19.36
C LEU A 57 25.77 -1.14 -18.97
N ALA A 58 26.94 -1.61 -19.42
CA ALA A 58 27.38 -2.98 -19.19
C ALA A 58 27.53 -3.31 -17.69
N ALA A 59 27.95 -2.32 -16.90
CA ALA A 59 28.01 -2.41 -15.44
C ALA A 59 26.61 -2.58 -14.82
N ALA A 60 25.61 -1.84 -15.32
CA ALA A 60 24.23 -1.92 -14.85
C ALA A 60 23.55 -3.24 -15.26
N ARG A 61 23.78 -3.73 -16.49
CA ARG A 61 23.23 -4.99 -17.04
C ARG A 61 23.54 -6.23 -16.19
N LYS A 62 24.65 -6.18 -15.44
CA LYS A 62 25.06 -7.28 -14.53
C LYS A 62 24.21 -7.34 -13.26
N THR A 63 23.52 -6.27 -12.89
CA THR A 63 22.71 -6.24 -11.67
C THR A 63 21.38 -6.98 -11.86
N PHE A 64 20.92 -7.66 -10.82
CA PHE A 64 19.63 -8.35 -10.82
C PHE A 64 18.46 -7.37 -11.04
N PHE A 65 18.57 -6.16 -10.48
CA PHE A 65 17.56 -5.12 -10.61
C PHE A 65 17.28 -4.74 -12.07
N GLU A 66 18.30 -4.51 -12.90
CA GLU A 66 18.11 -4.14 -14.31
C GLU A 66 17.43 -5.23 -15.14
N ARG A 67 17.61 -6.51 -14.77
CA ARG A 67 16.93 -7.63 -15.43
C ARG A 67 15.46 -7.74 -15.03
N CYS A 68 15.15 -7.34 -13.80
CA CYS A 68 13.83 -7.52 -13.21
C CYS A 68 13.01 -6.23 -13.13
N VAL A 69 13.56 -5.04 -13.42
CA VAL A 69 12.89 -3.74 -13.18
C VAL A 69 11.51 -3.64 -13.84
N ARG A 70 11.35 -4.14 -15.07
CA ARG A 70 10.05 -4.16 -15.77
C ARG A 70 9.06 -5.12 -15.12
N TRP A 71 9.53 -6.28 -14.66
CA TRP A 71 8.72 -7.24 -13.92
C TRP A 71 8.32 -6.71 -12.54
N VAL A 72 9.23 -6.04 -11.83
CA VAL A 72 8.99 -5.42 -10.53
C VAL A 72 7.95 -4.31 -10.66
N THR A 73 8.05 -3.46 -11.68
CA THR A 73 7.09 -2.37 -11.91
C THR A 73 5.73 -2.91 -12.35
N PHE A 74 5.69 -3.89 -13.26
CA PHE A 74 4.45 -4.59 -13.63
C PHE A 74 3.78 -5.24 -12.42
N CYS A 75 4.51 -6.06 -11.67
CA CYS A 75 4.03 -6.74 -10.46
C CYS A 75 3.50 -5.74 -9.43
N SER A 76 4.21 -4.63 -9.21
CA SER A 76 3.77 -3.56 -8.31
C SER A 76 2.44 -2.94 -8.75
N LYS A 77 2.26 -2.67 -10.05
CA LYS A 77 0.98 -2.17 -10.58
C LYS A 77 -0.14 -3.16 -10.31
N MET A 78 0.08 -4.44 -10.61
CA MET A 78 -0.96 -5.46 -10.45
C MET A 78 -1.35 -5.65 -8.98
N MET A 79 -0.38 -5.72 -8.07
CA MET A 79 -0.66 -5.83 -6.64
C MET A 79 -1.46 -4.64 -6.10
N VAL A 80 -1.13 -3.40 -6.51
CA VAL A 80 -1.87 -2.22 -6.08
C VAL A 80 -3.29 -2.20 -6.67
N TRP A 81 -3.45 -2.53 -7.95
CA TRP A 81 -4.79 -2.62 -8.55
C TRP A 81 -5.65 -3.70 -7.90
N ILE A 82 -5.10 -4.88 -7.64
CA ILE A 82 -5.81 -5.94 -6.92
C ILE A 82 -6.21 -5.44 -5.53
N GLY A 83 -5.28 -4.88 -4.76
CA GLY A 83 -5.56 -4.37 -3.42
C GLY A 83 -6.63 -3.27 -3.40
N THR A 84 -6.51 -2.29 -4.29
CA THR A 84 -7.47 -1.17 -4.39
C THR A 84 -8.85 -1.62 -4.87
N ILE A 85 -8.93 -2.53 -5.84
CA ILE A 85 -10.21 -3.10 -6.31
C ILE A 85 -10.89 -3.87 -5.17
N LEU A 86 -10.18 -4.74 -4.48
CA LEU A 86 -10.75 -5.51 -3.36
C LEU A 86 -11.24 -4.59 -2.24
N ASP A 87 -10.50 -3.51 -1.95
CA ASP A 87 -10.91 -2.53 -0.94
C ASP A 87 -12.13 -1.70 -1.38
N ILE A 88 -12.18 -1.27 -2.66
CA ILE A 88 -13.35 -0.60 -3.23
C ILE A 88 -14.57 -1.52 -3.18
N LEU A 89 -14.44 -2.79 -3.57
CA LEU A 89 -15.55 -3.76 -3.55
C LEU A 89 -16.04 -3.98 -2.11
N ALA A 90 -15.12 -4.14 -1.14
CA ALA A 90 -15.48 -4.28 0.27
C ALA A 90 -16.19 -3.03 0.78
N THR A 91 -15.64 -1.84 0.53
CA THR A 91 -16.21 -0.55 0.95
C THR A 91 -17.59 -0.32 0.34
N THR A 92 -17.75 -0.60 -0.97
CA THR A 92 -19.03 -0.44 -1.69
C THR A 92 -20.09 -1.42 -1.18
N SER A 93 -19.71 -2.66 -0.89
CA SER A 93 -20.64 -3.68 -0.36
C SER A 93 -21.23 -3.29 1.00
N LEU A 94 -20.51 -2.47 1.77
CA LEU A 94 -20.95 -1.97 3.08
C LEU A 94 -21.70 -0.64 2.98
N ALA A 95 -21.27 0.25 2.08
CA ALA A 95 -21.90 1.55 1.89
C ALA A 95 -23.27 1.45 1.19
N PHE A 96 -23.46 0.42 0.35
CA PHE A 96 -24.67 0.24 -0.46
C PHE A 96 -25.22 -1.20 -0.31
N PRO A 97 -25.81 -1.55 0.84
CA PRO A 97 -26.31 -2.89 1.10
C PRO A 97 -27.54 -3.27 0.24
N SER A 98 -28.18 -2.29 -0.40
CA SER A 98 -29.33 -2.49 -1.30
C SER A 98 -28.96 -3.14 -2.65
N VAL A 99 -27.67 -3.28 -2.95
CA VAL A 99 -27.19 -3.92 -4.19
C VAL A 99 -27.21 -5.45 -4.04
N SER A 100 -27.82 -6.16 -4.98
CA SER A 100 -28.15 -7.61 -4.87
C SER A 100 -26.98 -8.55 -4.56
N PHE A 101 -25.74 -8.15 -4.81
CA PHE A 101 -24.54 -8.95 -4.56
C PHE A 101 -23.74 -8.54 -3.31
N ALA A 102 -24.14 -7.46 -2.62
CA ALA A 102 -23.45 -6.95 -1.44
C ALA A 102 -23.23 -7.98 -0.31
N PRO A 103 -24.22 -8.80 0.11
CA PRO A 103 -24.03 -9.77 1.20
C PRO A 103 -23.12 -10.95 0.84
N LEU A 104 -23.10 -11.36 -0.43
CA LEU A 104 -22.18 -12.39 -0.91
C LEU A 104 -20.75 -11.85 -0.93
N MET A 105 -20.57 -10.63 -1.44
CA MET A 105 -19.25 -10.01 -1.58
C MET A 105 -18.61 -9.72 -0.22
N SER A 106 -19.38 -9.26 0.76
CA SER A 106 -18.88 -9.02 2.11
C SER A 106 -18.45 -10.34 2.80
N SER A 107 -19.18 -11.44 2.58
CA SER A 107 -18.82 -12.75 3.11
C SER A 107 -17.57 -13.36 2.45
N LEU A 108 -17.30 -13.05 1.18
CA LEU A 108 -16.12 -13.53 0.45
C LEU A 108 -14.87 -12.68 0.73
N LEU A 109 -15.04 -11.35 0.78
CA LEU A 109 -13.94 -10.40 0.95
C LEU A 109 -13.53 -10.25 2.41
N CYS A 110 -14.45 -10.44 3.36
CA CYS A 110 -14.18 -10.32 4.79
C CYS A 110 -14.76 -11.49 5.60
N PRO A 111 -14.26 -12.74 5.42
CA PRO A 111 -14.77 -13.91 6.14
C PRO A 111 -14.56 -13.84 7.66
N SER A 112 -13.55 -13.06 8.11
CA SER A 112 -13.12 -12.91 9.50
C SER A 112 -14.20 -12.35 10.45
N HIS A 113 -15.33 -11.89 9.91
CA HIS A 113 -16.40 -11.29 10.70
C HIS A 113 -17.35 -12.30 11.35
N LYS A 114 -17.47 -13.53 10.82
CA LYS A 114 -18.40 -14.54 11.35
C LYS A 114 -17.90 -15.28 12.60
N ALA A 115 -16.66 -15.02 13.03
CA ALA A 115 -15.95 -15.87 14.00
C ALA A 115 -15.72 -15.25 15.40
N LEU A 116 -16.21 -14.03 15.69
CA LEU A 116 -16.02 -13.41 17.01
C LEU A 116 -17.34 -13.36 17.82
N PRO A 117 -17.41 -13.97 19.02
CA PRO A 117 -18.62 -13.97 19.87
C PRO A 117 -18.81 -12.73 20.76
N TYR A 118 -18.19 -11.57 20.48
CA TYR A 118 -18.24 -10.42 21.40
C TYR A 118 -18.63 -9.09 20.72
N PRO A 119 -19.48 -8.25 21.35
CA PRO A 119 -19.98 -7.01 20.76
C PRO A 119 -19.02 -5.85 21.04
N GLU A 120 -17.90 -5.76 20.33
CA GLU A 120 -17.12 -4.51 20.26
C GLU A 120 -17.23 -3.91 18.86
N SER A 121 -18.33 -3.17 18.65
CA SER A 121 -18.64 -2.36 17.45
C SER A 121 -18.69 -3.12 16.11
N PRO A 122 -19.62 -2.82 15.19
CA PRO A 122 -19.62 -3.48 13.89
C PRO A 122 -18.34 -3.06 13.13
N PRO A 123 -17.38 -3.96 12.84
CA PRO A 123 -16.16 -3.64 12.08
C PRO A 123 -16.44 -3.17 10.65
N HIS A 124 -17.70 -3.19 10.22
CA HIS A 124 -18.20 -2.48 9.05
C HIS A 124 -17.91 -0.97 9.08
N SER A 125 -17.92 -0.32 10.25
CA SER A 125 -17.70 1.14 10.35
C SER A 125 -16.27 1.56 10.01
N SER A 126 -15.29 0.75 10.41
CA SER A 126 -13.87 1.05 10.17
C SER A 126 -13.51 0.96 8.68
N LEU A 127 -14.12 0.01 7.94
CA LEU A 127 -13.93 -0.13 6.50
C LEU A 127 -14.54 1.02 5.68
N LEU A 128 -15.54 1.72 6.22
CA LEU A 128 -16.15 2.88 5.56
C LEU A 128 -15.33 4.16 5.77
N THR A 129 -14.43 4.18 6.75
CA THR A 129 -13.73 5.39 7.17
C THR A 129 -12.43 5.60 6.39
N ALA A 130 -12.23 6.81 5.85
CA ALA A 130 -10.96 7.21 5.24
C ALA A 130 -9.98 7.68 6.32
N SER A 131 -9.13 6.77 6.82
CA SER A 131 -8.17 7.15 7.87
C SER A 131 -7.12 8.16 7.37
N PRO A 132 -6.58 9.02 8.26
CA PRO A 132 -5.54 9.99 7.88
C PRO A 132 -4.33 9.35 7.20
N LEU A 133 -3.92 8.15 7.62
CA LEU A 133 -2.80 7.43 7.01
C LEU A 133 -3.11 7.01 5.57
N LEU A 134 -4.36 6.60 5.29
CA LEU A 134 -4.81 6.28 3.94
C LEU A 134 -4.76 7.53 3.05
N LEU A 135 -5.29 8.65 3.54
CA LEU A 135 -5.32 9.91 2.80
C LEU A 135 -3.90 10.47 2.55
N LEU A 136 -3.04 10.47 3.56
CA LEU A 136 -1.63 10.86 3.41
C LEU A 136 -0.89 9.93 2.44
N GLY A 137 -1.16 8.62 2.48
CA GLY A 137 -0.62 7.66 1.53
C GLY A 137 -1.07 7.94 0.10
N ALA A 138 -2.37 8.20 -0.10
CA ALA A 138 -2.93 8.53 -1.41
C ALA A 138 -2.33 9.83 -1.96
N LEU A 139 -2.24 10.89 -1.13
CA LEU A 139 -1.59 12.15 -1.48
C LEU A 139 -0.10 11.96 -1.83
N ALA A 140 0.63 11.13 -1.07
CA ALA A 140 2.01 10.80 -1.37
C ALA A 140 2.15 10.07 -2.72
N THR A 141 1.26 9.12 -3.04
CA THR A 141 1.27 8.47 -4.35
C THR A 141 0.93 9.43 -5.49
N LEU A 142 -0.03 10.33 -5.29
CA LEU A 142 -0.41 11.33 -6.28
C LEU A 142 0.75 12.29 -6.55
N PHE A 143 1.36 12.84 -5.50
CA PHE A 143 2.51 13.72 -5.65
C PHE A 143 3.70 12.99 -6.29
N GLY A 144 3.97 11.75 -5.88
CA GLY A 144 4.99 10.91 -6.50
C GLY A 144 4.76 10.67 -7.99
N ALA A 145 3.51 10.44 -8.40
CA ALA A 145 3.13 10.28 -9.79
C ALA A 145 3.25 11.58 -10.59
N VAL A 146 2.79 12.71 -10.06
CA VAL A 146 2.94 14.02 -10.68
C VAL A 146 4.42 14.35 -10.91
N LEU A 147 5.27 14.11 -9.89
CA LEU A 147 6.71 14.31 -10.01
C LEU A 147 7.32 13.41 -11.08
N ARG A 148 6.96 12.13 -11.14
CA ARG A 148 7.43 11.22 -12.20
C ARG A 148 6.97 11.66 -13.58
N LEU A 149 5.71 12.04 -13.75
CA LEU A 149 5.19 12.54 -15.03
C LEU A 149 5.89 13.83 -15.46
N ALA A 150 6.21 14.73 -14.53
CA ALA A 150 7.02 15.91 -14.81
C ALA A 150 8.44 15.52 -15.29
N CYS A 151 9.06 14.51 -14.67
CA CYS A 151 10.37 13.99 -15.10
C CYS A 151 10.30 13.33 -16.48
N PHE A 152 9.24 12.56 -16.77
CA PHE A 152 9.02 11.92 -18.07
C PHE A 152 8.89 12.96 -19.18
N ARG A 153 8.17 14.06 -18.90
CA ARG A 153 8.03 15.18 -19.83
C ARG A 153 9.35 15.93 -20.02
N ALA A 154 10.10 16.18 -18.96
CA ALA A 154 11.36 16.92 -19.02
C ALA A 154 12.46 16.16 -19.79
N LEU A 155 12.60 14.84 -19.57
CA LEU A 155 13.58 14.01 -20.29
C LEU A 155 13.09 13.56 -21.67
N GLY A 156 11.77 13.45 -21.87
CA GLY A 156 11.18 13.01 -23.13
C GLY A 156 11.74 11.66 -23.58
N PRO A 157 12.27 11.53 -24.81
CA PRO A 157 12.81 10.27 -25.35
C PRO A 157 14.00 9.70 -24.56
N LEU A 158 14.69 10.53 -23.75
CA LEU A 158 15.85 10.11 -22.96
C LEU A 158 15.45 9.31 -21.71
N PHE A 159 14.19 9.36 -21.30
CA PHE A 159 13.73 8.64 -20.11
C PHE A 159 13.60 7.14 -20.40
N THR A 160 14.47 6.32 -19.82
CA THR A 160 14.37 4.85 -19.85
C THR A 160 14.41 4.26 -18.45
N PHE A 161 13.69 3.15 -18.24
CA PHE A 161 13.73 2.46 -16.96
C PHE A 161 15.06 1.72 -16.79
N GLU A 162 15.72 1.38 -17.87
CA GLU A 162 17.05 0.79 -17.87
C GLU A 162 18.13 1.88 -17.91
N LEU A 163 19.25 1.68 -17.19
CA LEU A 163 20.40 2.58 -17.27
C LEU A 163 21.06 2.49 -18.65
N ALA A 164 20.89 3.52 -19.47
CA ALA A 164 21.43 3.60 -20.82
C ALA A 164 21.94 5.01 -21.13
N ILE A 165 23.09 5.07 -21.79
CA ILE A 165 23.63 6.31 -22.35
C ILE A 165 23.68 6.10 -23.85
N THR A 166 22.91 6.90 -24.58
CA THR A 166 22.87 6.90 -26.04
C THR A 166 23.91 7.87 -26.60
N PRO A 167 24.41 7.68 -27.83
CA PRO A 167 25.29 8.67 -28.46
C PRO A 167 24.66 10.06 -28.60
N SER A 168 23.33 10.12 -28.70
CA SER A 168 22.53 11.35 -28.75
C SER A 168 22.04 11.83 -27.37
N HIS A 169 22.57 11.28 -26.28
CA HIS A 169 22.12 11.65 -24.93
C HIS A 169 22.57 13.09 -24.63
N SER A 170 21.63 13.91 -24.17
CA SER A 170 21.92 15.27 -23.73
C SER A 170 21.64 15.41 -22.24
N LEU A 171 22.41 16.27 -21.58
CA LEU A 171 22.21 16.55 -20.16
C LEU A 171 21.04 17.52 -19.98
N VAL A 172 19.94 17.03 -19.40
CA VAL A 172 18.76 17.85 -19.09
C VAL A 172 18.89 18.44 -17.70
N THR A 173 18.86 19.78 -17.61
CA THR A 173 19.04 20.53 -16.35
C THR A 173 17.86 21.44 -16.02
N THR A 174 16.74 21.29 -16.74
CA THR A 174 15.53 22.12 -16.61
C THR A 174 14.38 21.37 -15.93
N GLY A 175 13.38 22.11 -15.46
CA GLY A 175 12.22 21.52 -14.77
C GLY A 175 12.61 20.90 -13.43
N PRO A 176 12.13 19.69 -13.09
CA PRO A 176 12.49 19.02 -11.83
C PRO A 176 13.99 18.83 -11.64
N TYR A 177 14.74 18.69 -12.74
CA TYR A 177 16.19 18.50 -12.74
C TYR A 177 16.97 19.77 -12.36
N ALA A 178 16.34 20.95 -12.38
CA ALA A 178 16.99 22.18 -11.92
C ALA A 178 17.15 22.25 -10.38
N TRP A 179 16.38 21.44 -9.65
CA TRP A 179 16.34 21.47 -8.18
C TRP A 179 17.09 20.31 -7.54
N VAL A 180 17.06 19.16 -8.20
CA VAL A 180 17.62 17.90 -7.71
C VAL A 180 18.09 17.10 -8.91
N ARG A 181 19.18 16.36 -8.79
CA ARG A 181 19.73 15.57 -9.91
C ARG A 181 18.85 14.39 -10.31
N HIS A 182 18.17 13.78 -9.34
CA HIS A 182 17.47 12.50 -9.48
C HIS A 182 15.99 12.54 -9.00
N PRO A 183 15.18 13.53 -9.44
CA PRO A 183 13.84 13.78 -8.90
C PRO A 183 12.86 12.63 -9.17
N SER A 184 13.02 11.91 -10.28
CA SER A 184 12.16 10.76 -10.61
C SER A 184 12.28 9.62 -9.57
N TYR A 185 13.40 9.53 -8.86
CA TYR A 185 13.59 8.51 -7.83
C TYR A 185 12.89 8.90 -6.51
N THR A 186 12.84 10.18 -6.18
CA THR A 186 11.94 10.67 -5.13
C THR A 186 10.48 10.35 -5.47
N GLY A 187 10.09 10.52 -6.74
CA GLY A 187 8.77 10.12 -7.21
C GLY A 187 8.46 8.63 -7.03
N ILE A 188 9.42 7.73 -7.28
CA ILE A 188 9.22 6.29 -7.05
C ILE A 188 9.12 5.95 -5.56
N TYR A 189 9.89 6.61 -4.70
CA TYR A 189 9.85 6.38 -3.25
C TYR A 189 8.50 6.77 -2.67
N LEU A 190 7.98 7.95 -3.03
CA LEU A 190 6.66 8.41 -2.60
C LEU A 190 5.54 7.51 -3.14
N THR A 191 5.66 7.04 -4.37
CA THR A 191 4.70 6.08 -4.97
C THR A 191 4.66 4.76 -4.19
N LEU A 192 5.82 4.16 -3.90
CA LEU A 192 5.88 2.85 -3.24
C LEU A 192 5.54 2.92 -1.74
N LEU A 193 6.06 3.91 -1.03
CA LEU A 193 5.78 4.11 0.40
C LEU A 193 4.33 4.57 0.61
N GLY A 194 3.81 5.46 -0.24
CA GLY A 194 2.40 5.89 -0.20
C GLY A 194 1.44 4.72 -0.44
N ALA A 195 1.69 3.87 -1.44
CA ALA A 195 0.87 2.69 -1.69
C ALA A 195 0.93 1.69 -0.53
N SER A 196 2.09 1.57 0.13
CA SER A 196 2.23 0.74 1.35
C SER A 196 1.41 1.33 2.51
N ALA A 197 1.43 2.64 2.69
CA ALA A 197 0.62 3.33 3.70
C ALA A 197 -0.88 3.14 3.46
N VAL A 198 -1.35 3.27 2.21
CA VAL A 198 -2.75 3.01 1.83
C VAL A 198 -3.17 1.59 2.17
N GLY A 199 -2.39 0.58 1.77
CA GLY A 199 -2.72 -0.82 2.01
C GLY A 199 -2.68 -1.26 3.49
N LEU A 200 -1.91 -0.56 4.33
CA LEU A 200 -1.74 -0.88 5.76
C LEU A 200 -2.51 0.08 6.69
N ALA A 201 -3.20 1.06 6.12
CA ALA A 201 -3.93 2.05 6.88
C ALA A 201 -5.05 1.41 7.71
N PRO A 202 -5.38 1.97 8.89
CA PRO A 202 -6.62 1.63 9.59
C PRO A 202 -7.80 1.77 8.62
N GLY A 203 -8.68 0.77 8.58
CA GLY A 203 -9.82 0.77 7.65
C GLY A 203 -9.50 0.26 6.24
N ALA A 204 -8.24 -0.03 5.91
CA ALA A 204 -7.90 -0.69 4.65
C ALA A 204 -8.31 -2.17 4.67
N TRP A 205 -8.86 -2.66 3.56
CA TRP A 205 -9.34 -4.05 3.46
C TRP A 205 -8.28 -5.08 3.81
N LEU A 206 -7.04 -4.89 3.34
CA LEU A 206 -5.93 -5.80 3.62
C LEU A 206 -5.69 -5.93 5.13
N ARG A 207 -5.67 -4.81 5.87
CA ARG A 207 -5.48 -4.82 7.32
C ARG A 207 -6.67 -5.43 8.05
N GLU A 208 -7.87 -4.96 7.74
CA GLU A 208 -9.08 -5.26 8.50
C GLU A 208 -9.59 -6.69 8.24
N CYS A 209 -9.51 -7.15 7.00
CA CYS A 209 -10.12 -8.42 6.57
C CYS A 209 -9.10 -9.52 6.26
N ALA A 210 -7.91 -9.17 5.75
CA ALA A 210 -6.95 -10.18 5.31
C ALA A 210 -5.88 -10.51 6.38
N LEU A 211 -5.44 -9.54 7.18
CA LEU A 211 -4.34 -9.70 8.15
C LEU A 211 -4.80 -9.96 9.59
N ARG A 212 -5.90 -9.36 10.05
CA ARG A 212 -6.37 -9.45 11.47
C ARG A 212 -6.65 -10.88 11.94
N PHE A 213 -6.99 -11.81 11.05
CA PHE A 213 -7.19 -13.22 11.40
C PHE A 213 -5.90 -13.93 11.86
N GLY A 214 -4.71 -13.42 11.52
CA GLY A 214 -3.42 -14.01 11.94
C GLY A 214 -2.90 -13.51 13.28
N ALA A 215 -3.42 -12.39 13.81
CA ALA A 215 -2.89 -11.75 15.00
C ALA A 215 -3.26 -12.47 16.32
N CYS A 216 -4.45 -13.08 16.45
CA CYS A 216 -4.79 -13.90 17.63
C CYS A 216 -3.86 -15.13 17.74
N ALA A 217 -3.43 -15.72 16.61
CA ALA A 217 -2.54 -16.88 16.61
C ALA A 217 -1.12 -16.54 17.14
N ALA A 218 -0.59 -15.36 16.81
CA ALA A 218 0.74 -14.92 17.23
C ALA A 218 0.81 -14.47 18.70
N SER A 219 -0.30 -14.05 19.32
CA SER A 219 -0.36 -13.78 20.76
C SER A 219 -0.27 -15.06 21.60
N ILE A 220 -0.80 -16.19 21.11
CA ILE A 220 -0.79 -17.48 21.81
C ILE A 220 0.63 -18.04 21.94
N GLY A 221 1.47 -17.89 20.90
CA GLY A 221 2.87 -18.35 20.94
C GLY A 221 3.72 -17.64 22.00
N ARG A 222 3.36 -16.40 22.39
CA ARG A 222 4.04 -15.67 23.46
C ARG A 222 3.52 -16.02 24.85
N SER A 223 2.22 -16.27 25.00
CA SER A 223 1.65 -16.66 26.30
C SER A 223 1.98 -18.11 26.67
N VAL A 224 2.02 -19.05 25.72
CA VAL A 224 2.44 -20.44 26.00
C VAL A 224 3.91 -20.50 26.45
N ASN A 225 4.79 -19.69 25.85
CA ASN A 225 6.19 -19.63 26.27
C ASN A 225 6.38 -19.02 27.67
N ALA A 226 5.48 -18.13 28.09
CA ALA A 226 5.48 -17.57 29.45
C ALA A 226 4.95 -18.58 30.48
N THR A 227 3.93 -19.37 30.15
CA THR A 227 3.39 -20.38 31.08
C THR A 227 4.29 -21.61 31.24
N VAL A 228 5.09 -21.96 30.22
CA VAL A 228 6.10 -23.03 30.34
C VAL A 228 7.31 -22.59 31.17
N ALA A 229 7.61 -21.29 31.23
CA ALA A 229 8.68 -20.75 32.08
C ALA A 229 8.31 -20.77 33.58
N ASP A 230 7.04 -20.55 33.93
CA ASP A 230 6.58 -20.55 35.33
C ASP A 230 6.33 -21.95 35.92
N ASN A 231 6.13 -22.99 35.08
CA ASN A 231 5.84 -24.35 35.55
C ASN A 231 7.08 -25.22 35.81
N THR A 232 8.30 -24.67 35.71
CA THR A 232 9.55 -25.40 36.03
C THR A 232 10.11 -25.10 37.42
N SER A 233 9.43 -24.31 38.26
CA SER A 233 9.78 -24.11 39.67
C SER A 233 8.79 -24.82 40.61
N TRP A 234 8.87 -26.15 40.68
CA TRP A 234 8.21 -26.93 41.73
C TRP A 234 9.19 -27.21 42.87
N SER A 235 9.10 -26.46 43.97
CA SER A 235 9.55 -26.91 45.28
C SER A 235 8.37 -27.54 46.01
N VAL A 236 8.51 -28.83 46.32
CA VAL A 236 7.52 -29.69 46.99
C VAL A 236 7.36 -29.27 48.45
N HIS A 237 6.16 -28.86 48.87
CA HIS A 237 5.70 -29.06 50.25
C HIS A 237 4.17 -29.29 50.26
N ALA A 238 3.78 -30.44 50.81
CA ALA A 238 2.41 -30.83 51.08
C ALA A 238 1.98 -30.31 52.45
N GLU A 239 0.76 -29.78 52.57
CA GLU A 239 -0.24 -30.19 53.57
C GLU A 239 -1.48 -29.26 53.65
N SER A 240 -2.64 -29.93 53.74
CA SER A 240 -3.89 -29.52 54.40
C SER A 240 -4.85 -28.51 53.75
N ILE A 241 -6.12 -28.95 53.72
CA ILE A 241 -7.35 -28.30 53.26
C ILE A 241 -8.06 -27.70 54.47
N VAL A 242 -8.39 -26.40 54.49
CA VAL A 242 -9.50 -25.80 55.27
C VAL A 242 -10.08 -24.57 54.53
N SER A 243 -11.37 -24.32 54.75
CA SER A 243 -12.44 -23.65 54.00
C SER A 243 -12.60 -22.10 54.06
N THR A 244 -13.20 -21.55 52.99
CA THR A 244 -13.97 -20.26 52.79
C THR A 244 -13.21 -18.95 52.51
N PRO A 245 -13.80 -17.91 51.85
CA PRO A 245 -14.84 -17.87 50.80
C PRO A 245 -14.28 -17.37 49.43
N GLU A 246 -14.96 -17.70 48.32
CA GLU A 246 -14.54 -17.31 46.96
C GLU A 246 -14.56 -15.79 46.74
N PHE A 247 -13.38 -15.18 46.74
CA PHE A 247 -13.15 -13.87 46.13
C PHE A 247 -13.08 -14.08 44.62
N VAL A 248 -14.22 -13.93 43.93
CA VAL A 248 -14.26 -13.95 42.46
C VAL A 248 -13.66 -12.64 41.96
N VAL A 249 -12.34 -12.63 41.76
CA VAL A 249 -11.70 -11.65 40.86
C VAL A 249 -12.00 -12.09 39.45
N ALA A 250 -12.99 -11.46 38.84
CA ALA A 250 -13.21 -11.54 37.41
C ALA A 250 -12.01 -10.93 36.66
N PHE A 251 -11.04 -11.77 36.31
CA PHE A 251 -10.10 -11.42 35.24
C PHE A 251 -10.82 -11.64 33.91
N PRO A 252 -10.86 -10.65 33.00
CA PRO A 252 -11.30 -10.92 31.64
C PRO A 252 -10.19 -11.74 30.98
N ALA A 253 -10.27 -13.07 31.14
CA ALA A 253 -9.50 -14.01 30.36
C ALA A 253 -9.88 -13.78 28.90
N ARG A 254 -9.01 -13.06 28.21
CA ARG A 254 -9.00 -12.78 26.77
C ARG A 254 -9.55 -13.97 26.00
N ALA A 255 -10.80 -13.86 25.58
CA ALA A 255 -11.48 -14.81 24.74
C ALA A 255 -10.93 -14.78 23.30
N CYS A 256 -9.71 -15.27 23.05
CA CYS A 256 -9.43 -15.89 21.75
C CYS A 256 -10.01 -17.30 21.86
N VAL A 257 -11.33 -17.42 21.66
CA VAL A 257 -12.00 -18.72 21.51
C VAL A 257 -11.35 -19.43 20.33
N HIS A 258 -10.98 -20.68 20.58
CA HIS A 258 -10.45 -21.67 19.67
C HIS A 258 -11.03 -21.55 18.24
N VAL A 259 -10.25 -21.06 17.28
CA VAL A 259 -10.54 -21.25 15.85
C VAL A 259 -9.33 -21.92 15.22
N SER A 260 -9.58 -23.15 14.78
CA SER A 260 -8.68 -24.08 14.15
C SER A 260 -8.03 -23.46 12.91
N GLY A 261 -6.69 -23.41 12.90
CA GLY A 261 -5.89 -23.20 11.69
C GLY A 261 -5.75 -21.76 11.23
N LEU A 262 -4.52 -21.38 10.86
CA LEU A 262 -4.26 -20.24 10.01
C LEU A 262 -4.99 -20.48 8.68
N GLY A 263 -6.19 -19.90 8.51
CA GLY A 263 -6.95 -20.05 7.28
C GLY A 263 -6.07 -19.72 6.06
N VAL A 264 -6.15 -20.53 5.00
CA VAL A 264 -5.30 -20.40 3.80
C VAL A 264 -5.28 -18.97 3.25
N GLY A 265 -6.41 -18.25 3.30
CA GLY A 265 -6.50 -16.85 2.89
C GLY A 265 -5.66 -15.89 3.72
N THR A 266 -5.61 -16.10 5.05
CA THR A 266 -4.80 -15.29 5.98
C THR A 266 -3.31 -15.53 5.78
N ALA A 267 -2.91 -16.80 5.61
CA ALA A 267 -1.53 -17.16 5.28
C ALA A 267 -1.10 -16.51 3.97
N LEU A 268 -1.95 -16.57 2.94
CA LEU A 268 -1.71 -15.93 1.66
C LEU A 268 -1.58 -14.41 1.78
N ALA A 269 -2.43 -13.76 2.57
CA ALA A 269 -2.36 -12.31 2.81
C ALA A 269 -1.03 -11.89 3.44
N TRP A 270 -0.54 -12.64 4.43
CA TRP A 270 0.77 -12.41 5.03
C TRP A 270 1.92 -12.65 4.05
N LEU A 271 1.84 -13.69 3.20
CA LEU A 271 2.83 -13.94 2.14
C LEU A 271 2.85 -12.80 1.11
N VAL A 272 1.69 -12.33 0.68
CA VAL A 272 1.55 -11.18 -0.24
C VAL A 272 2.14 -9.92 0.37
N LEU A 273 1.87 -9.66 1.67
CA LEU A 273 2.44 -8.52 2.38
C LEU A 273 3.96 -8.64 2.55
N ALA A 274 4.45 -9.81 2.91
CA ALA A 274 5.89 -10.07 3.06
C ALA A 274 6.60 -9.88 1.72
N PHE A 275 6.04 -10.41 0.64
CA PHE A 275 6.54 -10.23 -0.71
C PHE A 275 6.53 -8.76 -1.13
N TRP A 276 5.43 -8.04 -0.90
CA TRP A 276 5.34 -6.60 -1.16
C TRP A 276 6.44 -5.82 -0.43
N SER A 277 6.60 -6.08 0.87
CA SER A 277 7.54 -5.39 1.75
C SER A 277 8.99 -5.67 1.34
N ALA A 278 9.34 -6.94 1.11
CA ALA A 278 10.66 -7.33 0.64
C ALA A 278 10.99 -6.70 -0.71
N LYS A 279 10.03 -6.69 -1.64
CA LYS A 279 10.19 -6.08 -2.97
C LYS A 279 10.34 -4.56 -2.87
N VAL A 280 9.56 -3.88 -2.03
CA VAL A 280 9.70 -2.42 -1.82
C VAL A 280 11.07 -2.10 -1.20
N ALA A 281 11.47 -2.80 -0.16
CA ALA A 281 12.78 -2.62 0.47
C ALA A 281 13.92 -2.84 -0.53
N TYR A 282 13.86 -3.92 -1.31
CA TYR A 282 14.81 -4.22 -2.37
C TYR A 282 14.85 -3.11 -3.44
N ALA A 283 13.68 -2.63 -3.88
CA ALA A 283 13.59 -1.56 -4.87
C ALA A 283 14.22 -0.25 -4.36
N LEU A 284 13.95 0.14 -3.10
CA LEU A 284 14.56 1.33 -2.48
C LEU A 284 16.08 1.19 -2.36
N GLN A 285 16.57 0.05 -1.85
CA GLN A 285 18.00 -0.21 -1.68
C GLN A 285 18.73 -0.23 -3.02
N SER A 286 18.18 -0.94 -4.02
CA SER A 286 18.77 -1.05 -5.35
C SER A 286 18.78 0.30 -6.07
N THR A 287 17.71 1.08 -5.93
CA THR A 287 17.64 2.43 -6.48
C THR A 287 18.70 3.34 -5.88
N ASN A 288 18.92 3.28 -4.56
CA ASN A 288 19.94 4.09 -3.91
C ASN A 288 21.36 3.76 -4.41
N LYS A 289 21.63 2.48 -4.67
CA LYS A 289 22.88 2.05 -5.32
C LYS A 289 22.97 2.56 -6.76
N ARG A 290 21.86 2.47 -7.50
CA ARG A 290 21.74 2.88 -8.91
C ARG A 290 22.03 4.36 -9.12
N LEU A 291 21.57 5.24 -8.23
CA LEU A 291 21.83 6.69 -8.27
C LEU A 291 23.33 7.02 -8.38
N ARG A 292 24.17 6.32 -7.60
CA ARG A 292 25.62 6.56 -7.59
C ARG A 292 26.27 6.09 -8.89
N THR A 293 25.81 4.95 -9.42
CA THR A 293 26.27 4.46 -10.72
C THR A 293 25.87 5.43 -11.81
N GLU A 294 24.62 5.89 -11.82
CA GLU A 294 24.12 6.86 -12.81
C GLU A 294 24.91 8.18 -12.78
N ASP A 295 25.15 8.76 -11.60
CA ASP A 295 26.02 9.95 -11.45
C ASP A 295 27.42 9.73 -12.04
N THR A 296 28.01 8.57 -11.78
CA THR A 296 29.36 8.24 -12.26
C THR A 296 29.38 8.14 -13.78
N GLU A 297 28.37 7.49 -14.36
CA GLU A 297 28.28 7.32 -15.81
C GLU A 297 27.93 8.64 -16.52
N LEU A 298 27.08 9.47 -15.93
CA LEU A 298 26.81 10.83 -16.43
C LEU A 298 28.07 11.70 -16.37
N ARG A 299 28.87 11.59 -15.29
CA ARG A 299 30.17 12.26 -15.21
C ARG A 299 31.15 11.75 -16.27
N ASN A 300 31.22 10.44 -16.51
CA ASN A 300 32.07 9.86 -17.53
C ASN A 300 31.67 10.31 -18.94
N ALA A 301 30.38 10.48 -19.20
CA ALA A 301 29.86 10.88 -20.50
C ALA A 301 29.98 12.39 -20.78
N PHE A 302 29.75 13.24 -19.77
CA PHE A 302 29.64 14.70 -19.94
C PHE A 302 30.80 15.50 -19.30
N GLY A 303 31.67 14.87 -18.53
CA GLY A 303 32.87 15.48 -17.95
C GLY A 303 32.59 16.77 -17.17
N ALA A 304 33.28 17.85 -17.54
CA ALA A 304 33.18 19.15 -16.87
C ALA A 304 31.76 19.75 -16.88
N VAL A 305 30.95 19.47 -17.91
CA VAL A 305 29.56 19.96 -18.00
C VAL A 305 28.70 19.32 -16.90
N TRP A 306 28.94 18.05 -16.60
CA TRP A 306 28.28 17.39 -15.48
C TRP A 306 28.76 17.93 -14.13
N ASP A 307 30.05 18.19 -13.99
CA ASP A 307 30.61 18.73 -12.74
C ASP A 307 30.03 20.12 -12.41
N ASP A 308 29.90 21.02 -13.39
CA ASP A 308 29.21 22.32 -13.21
C ASP A 308 27.74 22.15 -12.79
N TYR A 309 27.01 21.27 -13.48
CA TYR A 309 25.62 20.98 -13.14
C TYR A 309 25.48 20.38 -11.73
N ALA A 310 26.37 19.46 -11.35
CA ALA A 310 26.39 18.83 -10.04
C ALA A 310 26.72 19.83 -8.91
N GLU A 311 27.52 20.85 -9.19
CA GLU A 311 27.84 21.92 -8.24
C GLU A 311 26.65 22.87 -8.01
N ARG A 312 25.94 23.24 -9.09
CA ARG A 312 24.71 24.05 -9.01
C ARG A 312 23.56 23.27 -8.37
N THR A 313 23.47 21.98 -8.66
CA THR A 313 22.38 21.08 -8.27
C THR A 313 22.88 20.05 -7.26
N ARG A 314 23.30 20.55 -6.10
CA ARG A 314 24.02 19.77 -5.08
C ARG A 314 23.25 18.53 -4.61
N TRP A 315 21.93 18.66 -4.50
CA TRP A 315 21.05 17.61 -3.99
C TRP A 315 20.86 16.49 -5.02
N ARG A 316 20.91 15.25 -4.56
CA ARG A 316 20.59 14.06 -5.37
C ARG A 316 19.10 13.77 -5.37
N LEU A 317 18.49 13.63 -4.19
CA LEU A 317 17.12 13.11 -4.05
C LEU A 317 16.13 14.13 -3.49
N LEU A 318 16.51 14.77 -2.38
CA LEU A 318 15.67 15.73 -1.68
C LEU A 318 16.53 16.90 -1.23
N PRO A 319 16.06 18.15 -1.43
CA PRO A 319 16.72 19.31 -0.85
C PRO A 319 16.94 19.13 0.66
N GLY A 320 18.18 19.31 1.13
CA GLY A 320 18.53 19.28 2.56
C GLY A 320 18.80 17.90 3.17
N VAL A 321 18.51 16.79 2.47
CA VAL A 321 18.68 15.43 3.04
C VAL A 321 19.76 14.63 2.28
N PHE A 322 19.93 14.87 0.98
CA PHE A 322 20.82 14.08 0.14
C PHE A 322 21.17 14.78 -1.18
#